data_AF-A0A7C3ZED5-F1
#
_entry.id   AF-A0A7C3ZED5-F1
#
_cell.length_a   1.000
_cell.length_b   1.000
_cell.length_c   1.000
_cell.angle_alpha   90.00
_cell.angle_beta   90.00
_cell.angle_gamma   90.00
#
_symmetry.space_group_name_H-M   'P 1'
#
loop_
_entity.id
_entity.type
_entity.pdbx_description
1 polymer ?
#
loop_
_entity_poly.entity_id
_entity_poly.type
_entity_poly.pdbx_seq_one_letter_code
_entity_poly.pdbx_strand_id
1 'polypeptide(L)'
;RFGVTVEKIRHAIEDILWKEEDKENQSQRISGRPVPVGTQQKTKTPTIDTFGKDLTKLAEEGKLDPIIGREREIERVTQILCRRKKNNPVLLGEAGVGKTAIVEGFAQKIASGKIPDILKNKRIIMIDLASLVAGTKYRGEFEQRVKALLDEVRQTRNIVIFIDELHTLVGAGGAEGAIDASSILKPALSRGEIQCIGATTFDEYRRYVEKDAALERRFQPIVVNPPSVSETVEILRGLRPRYEEHHHLKISDDALETAAKLSDRYITGRFLPDKAIDLIDEAASLQRLTFSSPPAELEELEKKVNQVISFKEQAIKSQDFEKAARLRDRERELRNEIDKMRGNWEKTIPEHQRIVTEREVIEVVSKWTGIPLAQLRREERERLLEMEANLHKIVVGQEEAISAVSRAIRRSRAGIKDKRRPIGSFLFLGPTGVGKTLLARALAEFLFGDEQALIQIDMSEYMEKFAVSRLIGAPPGYVGYEEGGQLTEKIRRRPYSVVLLDEIEKAHPDVFNILLQVLEEGRLTDSFGRSVS
;
A
#
# COMPACT_ATOMS: atom_id res chain seq x y z
N ARG A 1 -38.08 47.58 -11.24
CA ARG A 1 -37.85 46.73 -12.43
C ARG A 1 -36.92 45.60 -11.98
N PHE A 2 -37.28 44.36 -11.65
CA PHE A 2 -38.42 43.49 -11.96
C PHE A 2 -38.88 42.64 -10.73
N GLY A 3 -38.68 43.07 -9.48
CA GLY A 3 -39.32 42.45 -8.31
C GLY A 3 -38.97 40.98 -8.02
N VAL A 4 -37.87 40.48 -8.58
CA VAL A 4 -37.39 39.10 -8.38
C VAL A 4 -36.00 39.13 -7.76
N THR A 5 -35.81 38.38 -6.68
CA THR A 5 -34.52 38.21 -6.00
C THR A 5 -33.72 37.06 -6.61
N VAL A 6 -32.40 37.10 -6.50
CA VAL A 6 -31.48 36.08 -7.06
C VAL A 6 -31.82 34.68 -6.52
N GLU A 7 -32.25 34.58 -5.26
CA GLU A 7 -32.69 33.32 -4.63
C GLU A 7 -33.94 32.73 -5.29
N LYS A 8 -34.89 33.56 -5.70
CA LYS A 8 -36.08 33.09 -6.42
C LYS A 8 -35.75 32.57 -7.81
N ILE A 9 -34.78 33.19 -8.49
CA ILE A 9 -34.30 32.72 -9.79
C ILE A 9 -33.55 31.40 -9.62
N ARG A 10 -32.71 31.30 -8.60
CA ARG A 10 -31.96 30.07 -8.30
C ARG A 10 -32.91 28.90 -8.00
N HIS A 11 -33.91 29.09 -7.16
CA HIS A 11 -34.92 28.06 -6.90
C HIS A 11 -35.71 27.67 -8.16
N ALA A 12 -36.06 28.64 -9.00
CA ALA A 12 -36.75 28.34 -10.25
C ALA A 12 -35.87 27.56 -11.24
N ILE A 13 -34.56 27.82 -11.26
CA ILE A 13 -33.60 27.10 -12.10
C ILE A 13 -33.36 25.68 -11.54
N GLU A 14 -33.22 25.53 -10.22
CA GLU A 14 -33.10 24.22 -9.56
C GLU A 14 -34.36 23.35 -9.82
N ASP A 15 -35.56 23.92 -9.76
CA ASP A 15 -36.81 23.22 -10.08
C ASP A 15 -36.93 22.81 -11.56
N ILE A 16 -36.33 23.57 -12.48
CA ILE A 16 -36.32 23.25 -13.91
C ILE A 16 -35.30 22.15 -14.20
N LEU A 17 -34.10 22.23 -13.61
CA LEU A 17 -33.05 21.21 -13.74
C LEU A 17 -33.52 19.87 -13.16
N TRP A 18 -34.20 19.88 -12.00
CA TRP A 18 -34.78 18.68 -11.41
C TRP A 18 -35.86 18.05 -12.30
N LYS A 19 -36.66 18.87 -12.98
CA LYS A 19 -37.69 18.40 -13.93
C LYS A 19 -37.11 17.89 -15.25
N GLU A 20 -35.90 18.29 -15.63
CA GLU A 20 -35.21 17.74 -16.80
C GLU A 20 -34.53 16.40 -16.48
N GLU A 21 -33.92 16.26 -15.29
CA GLU A 21 -33.39 14.97 -14.81
C GLU A 21 -34.49 13.90 -14.67
N ASP A 22 -35.70 14.29 -14.25
CA ASP A 22 -36.85 13.39 -14.18
C ASP A 22 -37.39 12.98 -15.58
N LYS A 23 -37.23 13.84 -16.60
CA LYS A 23 -37.67 13.54 -17.98
C LYS A 23 -36.69 12.64 -18.74
N GLU A 24 -35.39 12.79 -18.52
CA GLU A 24 -34.39 11.84 -19.07
C GLU A 24 -34.55 10.45 -18.45
N ASN A 25 -34.84 10.37 -17.15
CA ASN A 25 -35.11 9.10 -16.47
C ASN A 25 -36.46 8.45 -16.86
N GLN A 26 -37.46 9.23 -17.29
CA GLN A 26 -38.75 8.69 -17.76
C GLN A 26 -38.72 8.20 -19.21
N SER A 27 -37.79 8.67 -20.04
CA SER A 27 -37.70 8.31 -21.46
C SER A 27 -37.20 6.88 -21.71
N GLN A 28 -36.56 6.24 -20.72
CA GLN A 28 -36.05 4.85 -20.83
C GLN A 28 -36.99 3.78 -20.23
N ARG A 29 -38.19 4.13 -19.75
CA ARG A 29 -39.12 3.17 -19.13
C ARG A 29 -40.49 3.16 -19.79
N ILE A 30 -40.56 2.66 -21.03
CA ILE A 30 -41.83 2.22 -21.63
C ILE A 30 -41.75 0.71 -21.87
N SER A 31 -41.93 -0.07 -20.81
CA SER A 31 -42.60 -1.38 -20.81
C SER A 31 -42.54 -1.99 -19.41
N GLY A 32 -43.67 -2.05 -18.71
CA GLY A 32 -43.78 -2.73 -17.43
C GLY A 32 -44.65 -1.97 -16.42
N ARG A 33 -45.59 -2.70 -15.82
CA ARG A 33 -46.65 -2.24 -14.90
C ARG A 33 -46.16 -1.31 -13.77
N PRO A 34 -47.04 -0.46 -13.21
CA PRO A 34 -46.65 0.50 -12.17
C PRO A 34 -46.31 -0.23 -10.86
N VAL A 35 -45.09 0.01 -10.36
CA VAL A 35 -44.68 -0.32 -8.99
C VAL A 35 -44.94 0.92 -8.12
N PRO A 36 -45.47 0.80 -6.88
CA PRO A 36 -45.74 1.96 -6.03
C PRO A 36 -44.43 2.68 -5.65
N VAL A 37 -44.46 4.00 -5.69
CA VAL A 37 -43.37 4.89 -5.24
C VAL A 37 -43.12 4.65 -3.75
N GLY A 38 -41.95 4.12 -3.43
CA GLY A 38 -41.53 3.79 -2.07
C GLY A 38 -41.26 5.05 -1.24
N THR A 39 -41.97 5.17 -0.13
CA THR A 39 -41.58 5.94 1.04
C THR A 39 -40.15 5.55 1.46
N GLN A 40 -39.30 6.54 1.79
CA GLN A 40 -37.97 6.30 2.39
C GLN A 40 -38.11 5.39 3.62
N GLN A 41 -37.79 4.10 3.47
CA GLN A 41 -37.81 3.15 4.56
C GLN A 41 -36.68 3.49 5.53
N LYS A 42 -37.01 3.77 6.79
CA LYS A 42 -36.05 3.77 7.91
C LYS A 42 -35.28 2.44 7.85
N THR A 43 -33.96 2.51 7.71
CA THR A 43 -33.14 1.29 7.66
C THR A 43 -33.23 0.55 8.99
N LYS A 44 -33.23 -0.79 8.95
CA LYS A 44 -33.32 -1.64 10.14
C LYS A 44 -32.03 -1.65 10.97
N THR A 45 -30.97 -1.01 10.48
CA THR A 45 -29.59 -1.08 10.98
C THR A 45 -28.90 0.29 10.98
N PRO A 46 -29.47 1.32 11.63
CA PRO A 46 -28.98 2.70 11.51
C PRO A 46 -27.56 2.90 12.06
N THR A 47 -27.18 2.20 13.13
CA THR A 47 -25.83 2.30 13.71
C THR A 47 -24.80 1.64 12.79
N ILE A 48 -25.11 0.45 12.28
CA ILE A 48 -24.25 -0.27 11.35
C ILE A 48 -24.05 0.51 10.05
N ASP A 49 -25.11 1.10 9.50
CA ASP A 49 -25.02 1.87 8.25
C ASP A 49 -24.20 3.17 8.43
N THR A 50 -24.06 3.66 9.67
CA THR A 50 -23.28 4.86 10.01
C THR A 50 -21.80 4.54 10.24
N PHE A 51 -21.49 3.43 10.92
CA PHE A 51 -20.13 3.10 11.38
C PHE A 51 -19.51 1.89 10.65
N GLY A 52 -20.20 1.34 9.67
CA GLY A 52 -19.76 0.18 8.89
C GLY A 52 -19.89 0.41 7.39
N LYS A 53 -19.03 -0.25 6.63
CA LYS A 53 -19.06 -0.26 5.16
C LYS A 53 -19.74 -1.55 4.68
N ASP A 54 -20.87 -1.40 3.99
CA ASP A 54 -21.62 -2.54 3.45
C ASP A 54 -20.98 -3.04 2.14
N LEU A 55 -20.17 -4.10 2.23
CA LEU A 55 -19.48 -4.67 1.08
C LEU A 55 -20.47 -5.34 0.12
N THR A 56 -21.55 -5.91 0.62
CA THR A 56 -22.60 -6.51 -0.23
C THR A 56 -23.29 -5.47 -1.09
N LYS A 57 -23.64 -4.32 -0.52
CA LYS A 57 -24.22 -3.19 -1.28
C LYS A 57 -23.25 -2.64 -2.31
N LEU A 58 -21.96 -2.49 -1.96
CA LEU A 58 -20.95 -2.04 -2.92
C LEU A 58 -20.74 -3.05 -4.06
N ALA A 59 -20.91 -4.34 -3.79
CA ALA A 59 -20.88 -5.38 -4.81
C ALA A 59 -22.07 -5.27 -5.77
N GLU A 60 -23.28 -5.05 -5.24
CA GLU A 60 -24.50 -4.81 -6.03
C GLU A 60 -24.40 -3.56 -6.90
N GLU A 61 -23.76 -2.51 -6.39
CA GLU A 61 -23.50 -1.26 -7.12
C GLU A 61 -22.33 -1.36 -8.11
N GLY A 62 -21.62 -2.50 -8.17
CA GLY A 62 -20.46 -2.68 -9.06
C GLY A 62 -19.22 -1.87 -8.69
N LYS A 63 -19.15 -1.35 -7.46
CA LYS A 63 -18.05 -0.49 -6.96
C LYS A 63 -16.84 -1.26 -6.44
N LEU A 64 -16.99 -2.54 -6.12
CA LEU A 64 -15.87 -3.39 -5.68
C LEU A 64 -14.97 -3.78 -6.85
N ASP A 65 -13.67 -3.94 -6.58
CA ASP A 65 -12.72 -4.39 -7.60
C ASP A 65 -13.02 -5.83 -8.04
N PRO A 66 -12.79 -6.19 -9.32
CA PRO A 66 -12.93 -7.58 -9.74
C PRO A 66 -11.97 -8.46 -8.94
N ILE A 67 -12.45 -9.63 -8.51
CA ILE A 67 -11.57 -10.63 -7.89
C ILE A 67 -10.94 -11.49 -9.00
N ILE A 68 -9.61 -11.53 -9.05
CA ILE A 68 -8.85 -12.42 -9.94
C ILE A 68 -8.23 -13.52 -9.09
N GLY A 69 -8.57 -14.77 -9.39
CA GLY A 69 -8.15 -15.92 -8.60
C GLY A 69 -8.83 -15.97 -7.23
N ARG A 70 -8.19 -16.67 -6.29
CA ARG A 70 -8.67 -16.86 -4.90
C ARG A 70 -9.99 -17.63 -4.76
N GLU A 71 -10.39 -18.39 -5.77
CA GLU A 71 -11.65 -19.14 -5.76
C GLU A 71 -11.67 -20.16 -4.61
N ARG A 72 -10.53 -20.79 -4.34
CA ARG A 72 -10.37 -21.79 -3.27
C ARG A 72 -10.58 -21.17 -1.89
N GLU A 73 -9.98 -20.00 -1.65
CA GLU A 73 -10.12 -19.27 -0.39
C GLU A 73 -11.56 -18.79 -0.19
N ILE A 74 -12.20 -18.23 -1.23
CA ILE A 74 -13.60 -17.79 -1.18
C ILE A 74 -14.55 -18.98 -0.95
N GLU A 75 -14.32 -20.11 -1.62
CA GLU A 75 -15.08 -21.34 -1.40
C GLU A 75 -14.90 -21.85 0.04
N ARG A 76 -13.68 -21.77 0.58
CA ARG A 76 -13.40 -22.16 1.97
C ARG A 76 -14.10 -21.26 2.97
N VAL A 77 -14.12 -19.94 2.75
CA VAL A 77 -14.90 -18.97 3.55
C VAL A 77 -16.38 -19.34 3.53
N THR A 78 -16.92 -19.60 2.33
CA THR A 78 -18.32 -20.01 2.13
C THR A 78 -18.63 -21.29 2.93
N GLN A 79 -17.79 -22.31 2.79
CA GLN A 79 -17.94 -23.59 3.48
C GLN A 79 -17.94 -23.43 5.00
N ILE A 80 -17.05 -22.59 5.55
CA ILE A 80 -16.94 -22.37 6.99
C ILE A 80 -18.15 -21.62 7.52
N LEU A 81 -18.63 -20.58 6.84
CA LEU A 81 -19.81 -19.81 7.27
C LEU A 81 -21.09 -20.66 7.30
N CYS A 82 -21.17 -21.72 6.48
CA CYS A 82 -22.29 -22.67 6.51
C CYS A 82 -22.24 -23.69 7.66
N ARG A 83 -21.13 -23.77 8.42
CA ARG A 83 -21.01 -24.75 9.52
C ARG A 83 -21.88 -24.37 10.72
N ARG A 84 -22.26 -25.37 11.51
CA ARG A 84 -22.92 -25.16 12.82
C ARG A 84 -21.96 -24.82 13.96
N LYS A 85 -20.72 -25.30 13.88
CA LYS A 85 -19.64 -25.07 14.86
C LYS A 85 -18.39 -24.63 14.11
N LYS A 86 -17.55 -23.81 14.76
CA LYS A 86 -16.36 -23.19 14.13
C LYS A 86 -16.72 -22.51 12.79
N ASN A 87 -17.72 -21.64 12.85
CA ASN A 87 -18.35 -21.02 11.69
C ASN A 87 -17.89 -19.58 11.44
N ASN A 88 -16.84 -19.14 12.13
CA ASN A 88 -16.16 -17.87 11.90
C ASN A 88 -14.82 -18.14 11.20
N PRO A 89 -14.70 -17.89 9.89
CA PRO A 89 -13.43 -18.02 9.20
C PRO A 89 -12.44 -16.93 9.63
N VAL A 90 -11.15 -17.28 9.68
CA VAL A 90 -10.06 -16.33 9.91
C VAL A 90 -9.04 -16.46 8.78
N LEU A 91 -8.87 -15.40 8.00
CA LEU A 91 -7.87 -15.31 6.94
C LEU A 91 -6.50 -14.99 7.56
N LEU A 92 -5.58 -15.95 7.48
CA LEU A 92 -4.22 -15.86 7.99
C LEU A 92 -3.23 -15.63 6.84
N GLY A 93 -2.46 -14.58 6.93
CA GLY A 93 -1.44 -14.25 5.93
C GLY A 93 -0.70 -12.97 6.31
N GLU A 94 0.25 -12.57 5.49
CA GLU A 94 0.95 -11.30 5.70
C GLU A 94 0.09 -10.11 5.24
N ALA A 95 0.49 -8.89 5.61
CA ALA A 95 -0.15 -7.69 5.09
C ALA A 95 0.09 -7.58 3.57
N GLY A 96 -0.92 -7.10 2.82
CA GLY A 96 -0.82 -6.91 1.37
C GLY A 96 -1.07 -8.16 0.50
N VAL A 97 -1.36 -9.34 1.06
CA VAL A 97 -1.64 -10.55 0.24
C VAL A 97 -3.04 -10.57 -0.40
N GLY A 98 -3.89 -9.59 -0.09
CA GLY A 98 -5.26 -9.47 -0.59
C GLY A 98 -6.33 -10.17 0.26
N LYS A 99 -6.22 -10.15 1.60
CA LYS A 99 -7.25 -10.74 2.50
C LYS A 99 -8.60 -10.03 2.38
N THR A 100 -8.59 -8.70 2.37
CA THR A 100 -9.77 -7.86 2.17
C THR A 100 -10.44 -8.18 0.83
N ALA A 101 -9.65 -8.35 -0.23
CA ALA A 101 -10.15 -8.74 -1.55
C ALA A 101 -10.92 -10.07 -1.51
N ILE A 102 -10.44 -11.10 -0.78
CA ILE A 102 -11.17 -12.37 -0.62
C ILE A 102 -12.57 -12.15 -0.03
N VAL A 103 -12.71 -11.24 0.92
CA VAL A 103 -14.00 -10.92 1.54
C VAL A 103 -14.90 -10.12 0.59
N GLU A 104 -14.34 -9.21 -0.19
CA GLU A 104 -15.04 -8.50 -1.26
C GLU A 104 -15.51 -9.46 -2.36
N GLY A 105 -14.69 -10.42 -2.78
CA GLY A 105 -15.08 -11.48 -3.72
C GLY A 105 -16.18 -12.40 -3.16
N PHE A 106 -16.17 -12.66 -1.86
CA PHE A 106 -17.27 -13.34 -1.19
C PHE A 106 -18.57 -12.49 -1.22
N ALA A 107 -18.48 -11.18 -0.98
CA ALA A 107 -19.62 -10.27 -1.11
C ALA A 107 -20.17 -10.23 -2.54
N GLN A 108 -19.31 -10.25 -3.56
CA GLN A 108 -19.71 -10.37 -4.97
C GLN A 108 -20.44 -11.70 -5.27
N LYS A 109 -20.01 -12.83 -4.66
CA LYS A 109 -20.75 -14.10 -4.80
C LYS A 109 -22.13 -14.05 -4.16
N ILE A 110 -22.28 -13.34 -3.05
CA ILE A 110 -23.60 -13.12 -2.43
C ILE A 110 -24.48 -12.27 -3.34
N ALA A 111 -23.98 -11.12 -3.82
CA ALA A 111 -24.72 -10.22 -4.69
C ALA A 111 -25.15 -10.87 -6.02
N SER A 112 -24.30 -11.74 -6.59
CA SER A 112 -24.61 -12.49 -7.80
C SER A 112 -25.50 -13.72 -7.58
N GLY A 113 -25.86 -14.05 -6.33
CA GLY A 113 -26.68 -15.21 -5.98
C GLY A 113 -25.99 -16.57 -6.13
N LYS A 114 -24.69 -16.62 -6.45
CA LYS A 114 -23.88 -17.84 -6.60
C LYS A 114 -23.40 -18.37 -5.24
N ILE A 115 -24.34 -18.57 -4.32
CA ILE A 115 -24.07 -18.91 -2.91
C ILE A 115 -25.11 -19.93 -2.40
N PRO A 116 -24.79 -20.81 -1.43
CA PRO A 116 -25.79 -21.69 -0.81
C PRO A 116 -26.95 -20.93 -0.17
N ASP A 117 -28.14 -21.53 -0.14
CA ASP A 117 -29.37 -20.89 0.36
C ASP A 117 -29.26 -20.30 1.77
N ILE A 118 -28.45 -20.92 2.63
CA ILE A 118 -28.20 -20.47 4.01
C ILE A 118 -27.57 -19.06 4.07
N LEU A 119 -26.81 -18.71 3.02
CA LEU A 119 -26.09 -17.45 2.90
C LEU A 119 -26.79 -16.44 1.99
N LYS A 120 -27.91 -16.82 1.36
CA LYS A 120 -28.72 -15.87 0.59
C LYS A 120 -29.24 -14.76 1.51
N ASN A 121 -29.27 -13.53 1.00
CA ASN A 121 -29.72 -12.32 1.72
C ASN A 121 -28.89 -11.97 2.97
N LYS A 122 -27.69 -12.56 3.13
CA LYS A 122 -26.74 -12.10 4.13
C LYS A 122 -26.08 -10.80 3.68
N ARG A 123 -25.83 -9.88 4.62
CA ARG A 123 -25.06 -8.66 4.40
C ARG A 123 -23.67 -8.81 4.99
N ILE A 124 -22.65 -8.39 4.24
CA ILE A 124 -21.26 -8.36 4.72
C ILE A 124 -20.90 -6.93 5.08
N ILE A 125 -20.66 -6.69 6.37
CA ILE A 125 -20.38 -5.36 6.90
C ILE A 125 -18.96 -5.33 7.43
N MET A 126 -18.11 -4.50 6.84
CA MET A 126 -16.79 -4.19 7.38
C MET A 126 -16.93 -3.13 8.49
N ILE A 127 -16.40 -3.42 9.67
CA ILE A 127 -16.37 -2.45 10.76
C ILE A 127 -15.13 -1.57 10.63
N ASP A 128 -15.33 -0.26 10.69
CA ASP A 128 -14.24 0.71 10.83
C ASP A 128 -14.13 1.16 12.30
N LEU A 129 -13.08 0.71 12.96
CA LEU A 129 -12.81 1.08 14.35
C LEU A 129 -12.43 2.54 14.50
N ALA A 130 -11.75 3.13 13.52
CA ALA A 130 -11.39 4.54 13.55
C ALA A 130 -12.65 5.42 13.56
N SER A 131 -13.64 5.07 12.74
CA SER A 131 -14.94 5.75 12.72
C SER A 131 -15.72 5.61 14.02
N LEU A 132 -15.63 4.46 14.71
CA LEU A 132 -16.29 4.27 16.00
C LEU A 132 -15.69 5.15 17.10
N VAL A 133 -14.38 5.37 17.05
CA VAL A 133 -13.61 6.22 17.98
C VAL A 133 -13.81 7.70 17.67
N ALA A 134 -13.91 8.05 16.39
CA ALA A 134 -14.05 9.42 15.92
C ALA A 134 -15.24 10.11 16.61
N GLY A 135 -14.98 11.28 17.19
CA GLY A 135 -15.99 12.07 17.89
C GLY A 135 -16.46 11.49 19.22
N THR A 136 -15.78 10.49 19.78
CA THR A 136 -15.95 10.10 21.19
C THR A 136 -14.98 10.91 22.06
N LYS A 137 -15.48 11.47 23.17
CA LYS A 137 -14.65 12.18 24.14
C LYS A 137 -14.15 11.26 25.24
N TYR A 138 -14.85 10.16 25.47
CA TYR A 138 -14.60 9.23 26.56
C TYR A 138 -14.72 7.78 26.09
N ARG A 139 -13.93 6.90 26.69
CA ARG A 139 -13.96 5.45 26.44
C ARG A 139 -15.36 4.84 26.56
N GLY A 140 -16.17 5.31 27.51
CA GLY A 140 -17.54 4.82 27.72
C GLY A 140 -18.47 5.07 26.53
N GLU A 141 -18.30 6.17 25.80
CA GLU A 141 -19.10 6.48 24.60
C GLU A 141 -18.76 5.51 23.46
N PHE A 142 -17.47 5.20 23.28
CA PHE A 142 -17.01 4.19 22.33
C PHE A 142 -17.61 2.81 22.67
N GLU A 143 -17.53 2.40 23.94
CA GLU A 143 -18.09 1.13 24.40
C GLU A 143 -19.61 1.03 24.16
N GLN A 144 -20.35 2.13 24.38
CA GLN A 144 -21.78 2.20 24.07
C GLN A 144 -22.07 2.06 22.58
N ARG A 145 -21.27 2.67 21.70
CA ARG A 145 -21.42 2.53 20.23
C ARG A 145 -21.16 1.10 19.78
N VAL A 146 -20.10 0.46 20.28
CA VAL A 146 -19.80 -0.96 19.99
C VAL A 146 -20.94 -1.86 20.45
N LYS A 147 -21.49 -1.61 21.65
CA LYS A 147 -22.62 -2.37 22.18
C LYS A 147 -23.88 -2.21 21.32
N ALA A 148 -24.22 -0.98 20.91
CA ALA A 148 -25.34 -0.71 20.03
C ALA A 148 -25.20 -1.43 18.67
N LEU A 149 -24.00 -1.42 18.09
CA LEU A 149 -23.69 -2.15 16.86
C LEU A 149 -23.94 -3.66 17.03
N LEU A 150 -23.43 -4.26 18.12
CA LEU A 150 -23.64 -5.69 18.39
C LEU A 150 -25.10 -6.05 18.62
N ASP A 151 -25.87 -5.18 19.27
CA ASP A 151 -27.29 -5.39 19.48
C ASP A 151 -28.08 -5.36 18.16
N GLU A 152 -27.73 -4.46 17.22
CA GLU A 152 -28.31 -4.47 15.87
C GLU A 152 -27.98 -5.75 15.08
N VAL A 153 -26.73 -6.21 15.15
CA VAL A 153 -26.30 -7.48 14.52
C VAL A 153 -27.08 -8.67 15.07
N ARG A 154 -27.26 -8.74 16.40
CA ARG A 154 -28.02 -9.80 17.07
C ARG A 154 -29.49 -9.82 16.65
N GLN A 155 -30.11 -8.65 16.46
CA GLN A 155 -31.52 -8.55 16.10
C GLN A 155 -31.79 -8.92 14.64
N THR A 156 -30.90 -8.53 13.72
CA THR A 156 -31.17 -8.69 12.28
C THR A 156 -30.79 -10.10 11.78
N ARG A 157 -29.85 -10.79 12.45
CA ARG A 157 -29.40 -12.19 12.20
C ARG A 157 -28.91 -12.51 10.78
N ASN A 158 -29.09 -11.63 9.81
CA ASN A 158 -28.62 -11.76 8.42
C ASN A 158 -27.31 -11.01 8.17
N ILE A 159 -26.59 -10.61 9.22
CA ILE A 159 -25.36 -9.82 9.10
C ILE A 159 -24.17 -10.72 9.44
N VAL A 160 -23.15 -10.67 8.60
CA VAL A 160 -21.81 -11.21 8.88
C VAL A 160 -20.86 -10.03 8.94
N ILE A 161 -20.13 -9.94 10.05
CA ILE A 161 -19.18 -8.86 10.30
C ILE A 161 -17.83 -9.22 9.67
N PHE A 162 -17.17 -8.30 8.98
CA PHE A 162 -15.77 -8.40 8.60
C PHE A 162 -14.90 -7.53 9.52
N ILE A 163 -13.83 -8.13 10.03
CA ILE A 163 -12.85 -7.51 10.92
C ILE A 163 -11.46 -7.74 10.32
N ASP A 164 -10.87 -6.71 9.70
CA ASP A 164 -9.60 -6.86 8.96
C ASP A 164 -8.38 -7.08 9.88
N GLU A 165 -8.42 -6.48 11.07
CA GLU A 165 -7.39 -6.62 12.09
C GLU A 165 -7.99 -7.26 13.35
N LEU A 166 -8.35 -8.54 13.27
CA LEU A 166 -9.06 -9.24 14.34
C LEU A 166 -8.36 -9.13 15.71
N HIS A 167 -7.03 -9.05 15.71
CA HIS A 167 -6.22 -8.93 16.92
C HIS A 167 -6.47 -7.62 17.70
N THR A 168 -6.83 -6.52 17.02
CA THR A 168 -7.12 -5.23 17.68
C THR A 168 -8.34 -5.31 18.59
N LEU A 169 -9.26 -6.22 18.27
CA LEU A 169 -10.51 -6.43 19.00
C LEU A 169 -10.44 -7.54 20.04
N VAL A 170 -9.35 -8.31 20.07
CA VAL A 170 -9.20 -9.49 20.93
C VAL A 170 -8.01 -9.35 21.88
N GLY A 171 -6.97 -8.60 21.49
CA GLY A 171 -5.72 -8.41 22.20
C GLY A 171 -5.89 -7.54 23.45
N ALA A 172 -5.70 -8.17 24.62
CA ALA A 172 -5.77 -7.54 25.92
C ALA A 172 -4.67 -6.48 26.13
N GLY A 173 -5.03 -5.21 26.11
CA GLY A 173 -4.46 -4.13 26.94
C GLY A 173 -2.94 -3.87 26.88
N GLY A 174 -2.23 -4.28 25.83
CA GLY A 174 -0.76 -4.25 25.81
C GLY A 174 -0.10 -2.95 25.36
N ALA A 175 -0.82 -2.02 24.73
CA ALA A 175 -0.28 -0.73 24.33
C ALA A 175 -1.01 0.39 25.08
N GLU A 176 -0.27 1.18 25.88
CA GLU A 176 -0.79 2.40 26.49
C GLU A 176 -1.43 3.29 25.41
N GLY A 177 -2.77 3.39 25.42
CA GLY A 177 -3.54 4.19 24.47
C GLY A 177 -4.33 3.42 23.41
N ALA A 178 -4.19 2.09 23.30
CA ALA A 178 -5.03 1.30 22.40
C ALA A 178 -6.45 1.14 22.97
N ILE A 179 -7.45 1.43 22.14
CA ILE A 179 -8.86 1.41 22.51
C ILE A 179 -9.32 -0.04 22.60
N ASP A 180 -9.49 -0.52 23.83
CA ASP A 180 -9.76 -1.94 24.12
C ASP A 180 -11.26 -2.26 24.05
N ALA A 181 -11.69 -2.81 22.91
CA ALA A 181 -13.03 -3.35 22.68
C ALA A 181 -13.16 -4.85 23.03
N SER A 182 -12.08 -5.49 23.51
CA SER A 182 -12.03 -6.92 23.80
C SER A 182 -13.03 -7.33 24.88
N SER A 183 -13.22 -6.47 25.89
CA SER A 183 -14.20 -6.68 26.97
C SER A 183 -15.64 -6.86 26.48
N ILE A 184 -16.00 -6.27 25.33
CA ILE A 184 -17.36 -6.30 24.77
C ILE A 184 -17.50 -7.36 23.69
N LEU A 185 -16.51 -7.48 22.80
CA LEU A 185 -16.59 -8.36 21.63
C LEU A 185 -16.27 -9.82 21.96
N LYS A 186 -15.29 -10.07 22.82
CA LYS A 186 -14.86 -11.43 23.18
C LYS A 186 -16.01 -12.27 23.76
N PRO A 187 -16.87 -11.76 24.68
CA PRO A 187 -18.02 -12.51 25.14
C PRO A 187 -19.04 -12.82 24.02
N ALA A 188 -19.31 -11.87 23.11
CA ALA A 188 -20.25 -12.07 22.01
C ALA A 188 -19.76 -13.13 21.01
N LEU A 189 -18.46 -13.09 20.67
CA LEU A 189 -17.80 -14.09 19.82
C LEU A 189 -17.81 -15.47 20.49
N SER A 190 -17.40 -15.54 21.76
CA SER A 190 -17.32 -16.79 22.53
C SER A 190 -18.69 -17.46 22.69
N ARG A 191 -19.75 -16.68 22.89
CA ARG A 191 -21.12 -17.20 22.95
C ARG A 191 -21.69 -17.58 21.57
N GLY A 192 -21.05 -17.16 20.48
CA GLY A 192 -21.53 -17.41 19.12
C GLY A 192 -22.76 -16.57 18.76
N GLU A 193 -22.93 -15.42 19.42
CA GLU A 193 -24.03 -14.49 19.17
C GLU A 193 -23.84 -13.70 17.88
N ILE A 194 -22.59 -13.57 17.44
CA ILE A 194 -22.20 -12.90 16.21
C ILE A 194 -21.40 -13.84 15.32
N GLN A 195 -21.67 -13.75 14.02
CA GLN A 195 -20.90 -14.41 12.99
C GLN A 195 -19.97 -13.40 12.33
N CYS A 196 -18.69 -13.76 12.19
CA CYS A 196 -17.71 -12.86 11.59
C CYS A 196 -16.69 -13.58 10.71
N ILE A 197 -16.09 -12.81 9.80
CA ILE A 197 -14.88 -13.12 9.05
C ILE A 197 -13.79 -12.26 9.66
N GLY A 198 -12.72 -12.88 10.16
CA GLY A 198 -11.54 -12.15 10.64
C GLY A 198 -10.40 -12.20 9.63
N ALA A 199 -9.56 -11.18 9.60
CA ALA A 199 -8.23 -11.25 9.04
C ALA A 199 -7.19 -10.87 10.10
N THR A 200 -6.01 -11.46 10.04
CA THR A 200 -4.89 -11.22 10.98
C THR A 200 -3.63 -11.90 10.46
N THR A 201 -2.46 -11.60 11.03
CA THR A 201 -1.21 -12.31 10.74
C THR A 201 -1.11 -13.62 11.51
N PHE A 202 -0.16 -14.49 11.13
CA PHE A 202 0.09 -15.74 11.85
C PHE A 202 0.53 -15.49 13.29
N ASP A 203 1.44 -14.53 13.50
CA ASP A 203 1.97 -14.15 14.80
C ASP A 203 0.86 -13.70 15.76
N GLU A 204 0.00 -12.82 15.28
CA GLU A 204 -1.13 -12.29 16.03
C GLU A 204 -2.17 -13.36 16.36
N TYR A 205 -2.52 -14.22 15.40
CA TYR A 205 -3.46 -15.31 15.62
C TYR A 205 -2.96 -16.24 16.73
N ARG A 206 -1.68 -16.62 16.68
CA ARG A 206 -1.05 -17.47 17.69
C ARG A 206 -1.01 -16.80 19.06
N ARG A 207 -0.76 -15.48 19.12
CA ARG A 207 -0.67 -14.73 20.37
C ARG A 207 -2.04 -14.52 21.04
N TYR A 208 -3.07 -14.20 20.26
CA TYR A 208 -4.33 -13.66 20.79
C TYR A 208 -5.56 -14.57 20.60
N VAL A 209 -5.58 -15.44 19.60
CA VAL A 209 -6.75 -16.28 19.28
C VAL A 209 -6.53 -17.75 19.63
N GLU A 210 -5.39 -18.32 19.22
CA GLU A 210 -5.08 -19.74 19.40
C GLU A 210 -4.92 -20.13 20.88
N LYS A 211 -4.34 -19.23 21.69
CA LYS A 211 -4.19 -19.44 23.14
C LYS A 211 -5.50 -19.36 23.92
N ASP A 212 -6.57 -18.81 23.33
CA ASP A 212 -7.85 -18.63 23.99
C ASP A 212 -8.84 -19.74 23.63
N ALA A 213 -9.06 -20.66 24.58
CA ALA A 213 -9.94 -21.82 24.38
C ALA A 213 -11.41 -21.46 24.05
N ALA A 214 -11.88 -20.25 24.37
CA ALA A 214 -13.24 -19.83 24.03
C ALA A 214 -13.33 -19.40 22.56
N LEU A 215 -12.33 -18.67 22.07
CA LEU A 215 -12.26 -18.20 20.68
C LEU A 215 -11.83 -19.30 19.71
N GLU A 216 -10.89 -20.16 20.10
CA GLU A 216 -10.41 -21.29 19.29
C GLU A 216 -11.55 -22.27 18.91
N ARG A 217 -12.60 -22.36 19.75
CA ARG A 217 -13.81 -23.16 19.51
C ARG A 217 -14.81 -22.49 18.55
N ARG A 218 -14.56 -21.25 18.14
CA ARG A 218 -15.43 -20.44 17.27
C ARG A 218 -14.79 -20.14 15.92
N PHE A 219 -13.48 -19.99 15.90
CA PHE A 219 -12.74 -19.66 14.70
C PHE A 219 -12.19 -20.89 13.96
N GLN A 220 -12.11 -20.76 12.64
CA GLN A 220 -11.46 -21.73 11.75
C GLN A 220 -10.46 -20.97 10.86
N PRO A 221 -9.14 -21.27 10.96
CA PRO A 221 -8.15 -20.59 10.14
C PRO A 221 -8.20 -21.05 8.67
N ILE A 222 -7.89 -20.10 7.78
CA ILE A 222 -7.67 -20.26 6.34
C ILE A 222 -6.35 -19.57 6.02
N VAL A 223 -5.38 -20.34 5.52
CA VAL A 223 -4.07 -19.79 5.11
C VAL A 223 -4.21 -19.12 3.75
N VAL A 224 -3.76 -17.88 3.67
CA VAL A 224 -3.72 -17.04 2.47
C VAL A 224 -2.26 -16.76 2.14
N ASN A 225 -1.76 -17.45 1.13
CA ASN A 225 -0.39 -17.26 0.66
C ASN A 225 -0.31 -16.08 -0.32
N PRO A 226 0.83 -15.39 -0.42
CA PRO A 226 1.08 -14.46 -1.52
C PRO A 226 0.89 -15.14 -2.89
N PRO A 227 0.30 -14.47 -3.89
CA PRO A 227 0.21 -14.99 -5.24
C PRO A 227 1.60 -15.07 -5.88
N SER A 228 1.73 -15.93 -6.88
CA SER A 228 2.90 -15.98 -7.75
C SER A 228 3.02 -14.71 -8.62
N VAL A 229 4.19 -14.50 -9.23
CA VAL A 229 4.40 -13.38 -10.16
C VAL A 229 3.41 -13.44 -11.33
N SER A 230 3.16 -14.62 -11.89
CA SER A 230 2.20 -14.80 -12.99
C SER A 230 0.76 -14.49 -12.57
N GLU A 231 0.33 -14.97 -11.40
CA GLU A 231 -1.01 -14.66 -10.87
C GLU A 231 -1.15 -13.16 -10.56
N THR A 232 -0.07 -12.53 -10.09
CA THR A 232 -0.03 -11.08 -9.86
C THR A 232 -0.24 -10.31 -11.16
N VAL A 233 0.38 -10.72 -12.26
CA VAL A 233 0.17 -10.08 -13.57
C VAL A 233 -1.30 -10.16 -13.99
N GLU A 234 -1.97 -11.29 -13.78
CA GLU A 234 -3.41 -11.41 -14.06
C GLU A 234 -4.26 -10.51 -13.14
N ILE A 235 -3.90 -10.40 -11.86
CA ILE A 235 -4.55 -9.46 -10.92
C ILE A 235 -4.41 -8.02 -11.45
N LEU A 236 -3.20 -7.62 -11.81
CA LEU A 236 -2.94 -6.29 -12.37
C LEU A 236 -3.71 -6.03 -13.67
N ARG A 237 -3.82 -7.03 -14.56
CA ARG A 237 -4.62 -6.92 -15.79
C ARG A 237 -6.11 -6.70 -15.50
N GLY A 238 -6.65 -7.35 -14.47
CA GLY A 238 -8.04 -7.15 -14.09
C GLY A 238 -8.29 -5.79 -13.40
N LEU A 239 -7.31 -5.24 -12.68
CA LEU A 239 -7.39 -3.91 -12.07
C LEU A 239 -7.09 -2.76 -13.05
N ARG A 240 -6.36 -3.04 -14.13
CA ARG A 240 -5.91 -2.07 -15.13
C ARG A 240 -7.01 -1.08 -15.57
N PRO A 241 -8.23 -1.49 -15.97
CA PRO A 241 -9.24 -0.54 -16.44
C PRO A 241 -9.59 0.57 -15.43
N ARG A 242 -9.59 0.24 -14.13
CA ARG A 242 -9.89 1.23 -13.07
C ARG A 242 -8.76 2.21 -12.85
N TYR A 243 -7.51 1.75 -12.89
CA TYR A 243 -6.35 2.63 -12.80
C TYR A 243 -6.20 3.51 -14.05
N GLU A 244 -6.46 2.96 -15.24
CA GLU A 244 -6.48 3.73 -16.49
C GLU A 244 -7.54 4.83 -16.46
N GLU A 245 -8.74 4.53 -15.97
CA GLU A 245 -9.82 5.51 -15.80
C GLU A 245 -9.46 6.58 -14.77
N HIS A 246 -8.95 6.17 -13.60
CA HIS A 246 -8.60 7.08 -12.51
C HIS A 246 -7.49 8.07 -12.88
N HIS A 247 -6.47 7.58 -13.59
CA HIS A 247 -5.30 8.39 -13.98
C HIS A 247 -5.44 9.05 -15.35
N HIS A 248 -6.45 8.69 -16.14
CA HIS A 248 -6.63 9.10 -17.53
C HIS A 248 -5.40 8.77 -18.41
N LEU A 249 -4.82 7.61 -18.18
CA LEU A 249 -3.65 7.08 -18.89
C LEU A 249 -3.93 5.64 -19.33
N LYS A 250 -3.14 5.12 -20.27
CA LYS A 250 -3.09 3.69 -20.58
C LYS A 250 -1.91 3.04 -19.86
N ILE A 251 -2.01 1.76 -19.54
CA ILE A 251 -0.93 1.01 -18.91
C ILE A 251 -0.55 -0.14 -19.86
N SER A 252 0.72 -0.25 -20.23
CA SER A 252 1.19 -1.32 -21.13
C SER A 252 1.28 -2.67 -20.41
N ASP A 253 1.14 -3.78 -21.16
CA ASP A 253 1.30 -5.11 -20.58
C ASP A 253 2.72 -5.35 -20.05
N ASP A 254 3.73 -4.79 -20.72
CA ASP A 254 5.13 -4.82 -20.27
C ASP A 254 5.31 -4.11 -18.92
N ALA A 255 4.55 -3.02 -18.67
CA ALA A 255 4.58 -2.33 -17.38
C ALA A 255 4.05 -3.23 -16.26
N LEU A 256 2.94 -3.95 -16.49
CA LEU A 256 2.35 -4.87 -15.51
C LEU A 256 3.30 -6.04 -15.19
N GLU A 257 3.89 -6.64 -16.23
CA GLU A 257 4.88 -7.71 -16.05
C GLU A 257 6.11 -7.22 -15.29
N THR A 258 6.58 -6.02 -15.63
CA THR A 258 7.75 -5.41 -15.00
C THR A 258 7.46 -5.08 -13.53
N ALA A 259 6.28 -4.54 -13.21
CA ALA A 259 5.89 -4.24 -11.84
C ALA A 259 5.84 -5.50 -10.98
N ALA A 260 5.25 -6.59 -11.47
CA ALA A 260 5.22 -7.86 -10.75
C ALA A 260 6.62 -8.46 -10.56
N LYS A 261 7.45 -8.51 -11.62
CA LYS A 261 8.80 -9.09 -11.57
C LYS A 261 9.77 -8.28 -10.71
N LEU A 262 9.79 -6.96 -10.87
CA LEU A 262 10.72 -6.09 -10.15
C LEU A 262 10.31 -5.91 -8.69
N SER A 263 9.03 -5.79 -8.38
CA SER A 263 8.60 -5.72 -6.98
C SER A 263 8.90 -7.00 -6.22
N ASP A 264 8.71 -8.17 -6.84
CA ASP A 264 9.08 -9.45 -6.24
C ASP A 264 10.57 -9.51 -5.89
N ARG A 265 11.41 -9.06 -6.84
CA ARG A 265 12.86 -9.15 -6.74
C ARG A 265 13.50 -8.09 -5.85
N TYR A 266 13.06 -6.84 -5.95
CA TYR A 266 13.76 -5.68 -5.38
C TYR A 266 13.06 -5.04 -4.18
N ILE A 267 11.75 -5.23 -4.03
CA ILE A 267 11.00 -4.70 -2.88
C ILE A 267 10.73 -5.84 -1.92
N THR A 268 11.71 -6.08 -1.05
CA THR A 268 11.65 -7.07 0.03
C THR A 268 11.01 -6.44 1.28
N GLY A 269 10.21 -7.21 2.03
CA GLY A 269 9.49 -6.71 3.21
C GLY A 269 8.03 -6.33 2.95
N ARG A 270 7.62 -6.30 1.67
CA ARG A 270 6.21 -6.28 1.25
C ARG A 270 5.88 -7.52 0.43
N PHE A 271 4.60 -7.88 0.40
CA PHE A 271 4.12 -9.08 -0.28
C PHE A 271 3.33 -8.72 -1.53
N LEU A 272 3.35 -9.63 -2.51
CA LEU A 272 2.46 -9.55 -3.66
C LEU A 272 1.00 -9.82 -3.20
N PRO A 273 -0.02 -9.26 -3.89
CA PRO A 273 0.10 -8.37 -5.05
C PRO A 273 0.26 -6.88 -4.71
N ASP A 274 0.07 -6.48 -3.44
CA ASP A 274 0.03 -5.08 -2.97
C ASP A 274 1.20 -4.22 -3.46
N LYS A 275 2.44 -4.67 -3.24
CA LYS A 275 3.62 -3.94 -3.71
C LYS A 275 3.67 -3.70 -5.23
N ALA A 276 3.07 -4.59 -6.03
CA ALA A 276 3.04 -4.43 -7.49
C ALA A 276 1.91 -3.48 -7.92
N ILE A 277 0.79 -3.49 -7.20
CA ILE A 277 -0.33 -2.56 -7.41
C ILE A 277 0.13 -1.13 -7.10
N ASP A 278 0.76 -0.93 -5.94
CA ASP A 278 1.27 0.38 -5.54
C ASP A 278 2.30 0.93 -6.55
N LEU A 279 3.17 0.09 -7.11
CA LEU A 279 4.11 0.51 -8.15
C LEU A 279 3.43 1.01 -9.42
N ILE A 280 2.37 0.33 -9.87
CA ILE A 280 1.62 0.74 -11.05
C ILE A 280 0.89 2.06 -10.79
N ASP A 281 0.30 2.20 -9.60
CA ASP A 281 -0.41 3.41 -9.20
C ASP A 281 0.54 4.62 -9.10
N GLU A 282 1.72 4.44 -8.50
CA GLU A 282 2.73 5.49 -8.42
C GLU A 282 3.35 5.82 -9.78
N ALA A 283 3.61 4.81 -10.62
CA ALA A 283 4.10 5.03 -11.98
C ALA A 283 3.08 5.81 -12.83
N ALA A 284 1.80 5.48 -12.72
CA ALA A 284 0.71 6.21 -13.37
C ALA A 284 0.60 7.65 -12.83
N SER A 285 0.70 7.83 -11.52
CA SER A 285 0.67 9.14 -10.88
C SER A 285 1.84 10.03 -11.33
N LEU A 286 3.06 9.48 -11.35
CA LEU A 286 4.27 10.18 -11.81
C LEU A 286 4.15 10.60 -13.28
N GLN A 287 3.68 9.68 -14.11
CA GLN A 287 3.47 9.94 -15.53
C GLN A 287 2.42 11.03 -15.73
N ARG A 288 1.31 10.99 -14.98
CA ARG A 288 0.26 12.02 -15.01
C ARG A 288 0.77 13.39 -14.58
N LEU A 289 1.60 13.47 -13.54
CA LEU A 289 2.18 14.73 -13.06
C LEU A 289 3.04 15.40 -14.13
N THR A 290 3.76 14.62 -14.92
CA THR A 290 4.59 15.12 -16.03
C THR A 290 3.77 15.92 -17.06
N PHE A 291 2.48 15.59 -17.22
CA PHE A 291 1.57 16.27 -18.16
C PHE A 291 0.57 17.21 -17.48
N SER A 292 0.52 17.25 -16.14
CA SER A 292 -0.39 18.14 -15.42
C SER A 292 0.22 19.53 -15.22
N SER A 293 1.54 19.68 -15.41
CA SER A 293 2.21 20.97 -15.35
C SER A 293 1.93 21.79 -16.62
N PRO A 294 1.27 22.96 -16.50
CA PRO A 294 1.05 23.83 -17.64
C PRO A 294 2.39 24.31 -18.23
N PRO A 295 2.49 24.56 -19.54
CA PRO A 295 3.66 25.20 -20.13
C PRO A 295 3.96 26.53 -19.41
N ALA A 296 5.25 26.89 -19.27
CA ALA A 296 5.65 28.13 -18.60
C ALA A 296 4.94 29.38 -19.18
N GLU A 297 4.68 29.38 -20.48
CA GLU A 297 3.93 30.43 -21.19
C GLU A 297 2.48 30.56 -20.68
N LEU A 298 1.83 29.44 -20.36
CA LEU A 298 0.47 29.41 -19.83
C LEU A 298 0.44 29.90 -18.37
N GLU A 299 1.42 29.51 -17.56
CA GLU A 299 1.58 30.00 -16.18
C GLU A 299 1.82 31.53 -16.14
N GLU A 300 2.60 32.07 -17.08
CA GLU A 300 2.78 33.51 -17.23
C GLU A 300 1.49 34.24 -17.62
N LEU A 301 0.69 33.67 -18.52
CA LEU A 301 -0.61 34.24 -18.90
C LEU A 301 -1.58 34.24 -17.72
N GLU A 302 -1.64 33.18 -16.92
CA GLU A 302 -2.45 33.12 -15.69
C GLU A 302 -2.02 34.18 -14.67
N LYS A 303 -0.70 34.39 -14.49
CA LYS A 303 -0.17 35.48 -13.65
C LYS A 303 -0.59 36.86 -14.18
N LYS A 304 -0.52 37.08 -15.50
CA LYS A 304 -0.98 38.33 -16.14
C LYS A 304 -2.48 38.56 -15.93
N VAL A 305 -3.31 37.53 -16.02
CA VAL A 305 -4.75 37.63 -15.73
C VAL A 305 -5.01 38.03 -14.29
N ASN A 306 -4.32 37.40 -13.33
CA ASN A 306 -4.47 37.72 -11.91
C ASN A 306 -4.06 39.17 -11.59
N GLN A 307 -3.00 39.67 -12.25
CA GLN A 307 -2.62 41.09 -12.15
C GLN A 307 -3.71 42.01 -12.71
N VAL A 308 -4.26 41.70 -13.88
CA VAL A 308 -5.35 42.48 -14.50
C VAL A 308 -6.61 42.48 -13.62
N ILE A 309 -6.96 41.35 -12.99
CA ILE A 309 -8.08 41.25 -12.03
C ILE A 309 -7.85 42.19 -10.85
N SER A 310 -6.66 42.15 -10.23
CA SER A 310 -6.29 43.04 -9.12
C SER A 310 -6.38 44.52 -9.54
N PHE A 311 -5.83 44.89 -10.69
CA PHE A 311 -5.90 46.28 -11.18
C PHE A 311 -7.34 46.71 -11.50
N LYS A 312 -8.18 45.81 -12.01
CA LYS A 312 -9.59 46.06 -12.29
C LYS A 312 -10.36 46.32 -11.00
N GLU A 313 -10.14 45.52 -9.95
CA GLU A 313 -10.74 45.72 -8.63
C GLU A 313 -10.33 47.06 -8.00
N GLN A 314 -9.06 47.45 -8.15
CA GLN A 314 -8.58 48.76 -7.71
C GLN A 314 -9.27 49.91 -8.46
N ALA A 315 -9.40 49.80 -9.79
CA ALA A 315 -10.09 50.79 -10.61
C ALA A 315 -11.58 50.92 -10.24
N ILE A 316 -12.25 49.80 -9.92
CA ILE A 316 -13.64 49.80 -9.44
C ILE A 316 -13.73 50.51 -8.07
N LYS A 317 -12.81 50.21 -7.14
CA LYS A 317 -12.75 50.86 -5.81
C LYS A 317 -12.51 52.36 -5.91
N SER A 318 -11.71 52.80 -6.87
CA SER A 318 -11.45 54.22 -7.14
C SER A 318 -12.52 54.89 -8.02
N GLN A 319 -13.60 54.20 -8.36
CA GLN A 319 -14.68 54.66 -9.25
C GLN A 319 -14.20 55.10 -10.66
N ASP A 320 -13.06 54.59 -11.10
CA ASP A 320 -12.53 54.80 -12.45
C ASP A 320 -13.13 53.76 -13.40
N PHE A 321 -14.38 54.00 -13.81
CA PHE A 321 -15.16 53.06 -14.61
C PHE A 321 -14.61 52.88 -16.03
N GLU A 322 -13.93 53.88 -16.60
CA GLU A 322 -13.33 53.79 -17.93
C GLU A 322 -12.11 52.85 -17.91
N LYS A 323 -11.24 53.00 -16.91
CA LYS A 323 -10.10 52.08 -16.70
C LYS A 323 -10.56 50.67 -16.36
N ALA A 324 -11.61 50.53 -15.54
CA ALA A 324 -12.20 49.23 -15.22
C ALA A 324 -12.76 48.53 -16.48
N ALA A 325 -13.40 49.26 -17.39
CA ALA A 325 -13.90 48.71 -18.65
C ALA A 325 -12.76 48.19 -19.55
N ARG A 326 -11.70 48.98 -19.74
CA ARG A 326 -10.51 48.55 -20.53
C ARG A 326 -9.84 47.31 -19.93
N LEU A 327 -9.73 47.23 -18.61
CA LEU A 327 -9.16 46.07 -17.91
C LEU A 327 -10.07 44.83 -18.01
N ARG A 328 -11.39 45.01 -18.06
CA ARG A 328 -12.34 43.90 -18.29
C ARG A 328 -12.19 43.30 -19.69
N ASP A 329 -12.03 44.15 -20.70
CA ASP A 329 -11.83 43.68 -22.07
C ASP A 329 -10.47 42.98 -22.21
N ARG A 330 -9.43 43.50 -21.56
CA ARG A 330 -8.11 42.85 -21.51
C ARG A 330 -8.12 41.51 -20.77
N GLU A 331 -8.86 41.40 -19.67
CA GLU A 331 -9.07 40.14 -18.96
C GLU A 331 -9.76 39.10 -19.87
N ARG A 332 -10.78 39.52 -20.63
CA ARG A 332 -11.47 38.64 -21.58
C ARG A 332 -10.55 38.17 -22.71
N GLU A 333 -9.72 39.06 -23.26
CA GLU A 333 -8.71 38.70 -24.27
C GLU A 333 -7.74 37.65 -23.74
N LEU A 334 -7.15 37.89 -22.57
CA LEU A 334 -6.19 36.98 -21.95
C LEU A 334 -6.81 35.64 -21.58
N ARG A 335 -8.08 35.62 -21.12
CA ARG A 335 -8.80 34.36 -20.88
C ARG A 335 -9.03 33.57 -22.16
N ASN A 336 -9.43 34.23 -23.24
CA ASN A 336 -9.59 33.57 -24.53
C ASN A 336 -8.26 33.01 -25.06
N GLU A 337 -7.15 33.68 -24.79
CA GLU A 337 -5.80 33.21 -25.14
C GLU A 337 -5.40 31.97 -24.32
N ILE A 338 -5.66 31.98 -23.00
CA ILE A 338 -5.51 30.82 -22.11
C ILE A 338 -6.35 29.63 -22.58
N ASP A 339 -7.63 29.84 -22.92
CA ASP A 339 -8.53 28.77 -23.35
C ASP A 339 -8.05 28.15 -24.68
N LYS A 340 -7.59 28.98 -25.63
CA LYS A 340 -6.99 28.49 -26.88
C LYS A 340 -5.70 27.71 -26.63
N MET A 341 -4.84 28.22 -25.76
CA MET A 341 -3.55 27.60 -25.46
C MET A 341 -3.72 26.28 -24.70
N ARG A 342 -4.65 26.21 -23.73
CA ARG A 342 -5.06 24.96 -23.06
C ARG A 342 -5.63 23.95 -24.04
N GLY A 343 -6.59 24.37 -24.88
CA GLY A 343 -7.21 23.48 -25.86
C GLY A 343 -6.23 22.96 -26.91
N ASN A 344 -5.17 23.71 -27.23
CA ASN A 344 -4.08 23.23 -28.08
C ASN A 344 -3.15 22.29 -27.31
N TRP A 345 -2.78 22.63 -26.07
CA TRP A 345 -1.91 21.83 -25.20
C TRP A 345 -2.48 20.44 -24.91
N GLU A 346 -3.77 20.35 -24.59
CA GLU A 346 -4.47 19.06 -24.39
C GLU A 346 -4.46 18.19 -25.66
N LYS A 347 -4.38 18.80 -26.85
CA LYS A 347 -4.30 18.12 -28.14
C LYS A 347 -2.85 17.81 -28.57
N THR A 348 -1.86 18.55 -28.09
CA THR A 348 -0.45 18.29 -28.40
C THR A 348 0.20 17.25 -27.50
N ILE A 349 -0.39 16.87 -26.35
CA ILE A 349 0.10 15.73 -25.58
C ILE A 349 -0.05 14.47 -26.45
N PRO A 350 1.05 13.88 -26.95
CA PRO A 350 0.99 12.73 -27.83
C PRO A 350 0.37 11.52 -27.11
N GLU A 351 -0.38 10.68 -27.83
CA GLU A 351 -0.97 9.47 -27.25
C GLU A 351 0.08 8.55 -26.60
N HIS A 352 1.30 8.48 -27.15
CA HIS A 352 2.39 7.68 -26.59
C HIS A 352 2.89 8.19 -25.23
N GLN A 353 2.70 9.48 -24.93
CA GLN A 353 3.04 10.05 -23.64
C GLN A 353 2.00 9.71 -22.57
N ARG A 354 0.77 9.35 -22.96
CA ARG A 354 -0.29 8.91 -22.05
C ARG A 354 -0.23 7.43 -21.70
N ILE A 355 0.92 6.78 -21.88
CA ILE A 355 1.09 5.35 -21.64
C ILE A 355 2.15 5.15 -20.55
N VAL A 356 1.82 4.41 -19.51
CA VAL A 356 2.78 3.90 -18.52
C VAL A 356 3.47 2.68 -19.13
N THR A 357 4.79 2.74 -19.24
CA THR A 357 5.63 1.67 -19.81
C THR A 357 6.53 1.04 -18.74
N GLU A 358 7.36 0.06 -19.13
CA GLU A 358 8.37 -0.51 -18.23
C GLU A 358 9.30 0.57 -17.64
N ARG A 359 9.53 1.67 -18.36
CA ARG A 359 10.46 2.73 -17.97
C ARG A 359 10.00 3.44 -16.70
N GLU A 360 8.73 3.85 -16.64
CA GLU A 360 8.17 4.55 -15.48
C GLU A 360 8.16 3.64 -14.25
N VAL A 361 7.84 2.35 -14.43
CA VAL A 361 7.90 1.36 -13.33
C VAL A 361 9.33 1.19 -12.81
N ILE A 362 10.31 1.08 -13.71
CA ILE A 362 11.74 0.99 -13.34
C ILE A 362 12.20 2.22 -12.56
N GLU A 363 11.76 3.41 -12.97
CA GLU A 363 12.08 4.66 -12.27
C GLU A 363 11.52 4.67 -10.84
N VAL A 364 10.25 4.28 -10.66
CA VAL A 364 9.62 4.22 -9.33
C VAL A 364 10.33 3.19 -8.44
N VAL A 365 10.61 1.99 -8.94
CA VAL A 365 11.34 0.98 -8.16
C VAL A 365 12.74 1.50 -7.80
N SER A 366 13.40 2.23 -8.70
CA SER A 366 14.70 2.84 -8.41
C SER A 366 14.62 3.86 -7.29
N LYS A 367 13.57 4.70 -7.27
CA LYS A 367 13.32 5.68 -6.20
C LYS A 367 13.02 5.00 -4.86
N TRP A 368 12.19 3.97 -4.85
CA TRP A 368 11.83 3.26 -3.61
C TRP A 368 12.99 2.49 -3.00
N THR A 369 13.80 1.83 -3.85
CA THR A 369 14.86 0.94 -3.40
C THR A 369 16.22 1.65 -3.28
N GLY A 370 16.36 2.82 -3.90
CA GLY A 370 17.63 3.51 -4.11
C GLY A 370 18.52 2.86 -5.16
N ILE A 371 18.08 1.78 -5.83
CA ILE A 371 18.89 1.04 -6.80
C ILE A 371 18.67 1.63 -8.19
N PRO A 372 19.70 2.11 -8.91
CA PRO A 372 19.52 2.64 -10.26
C PRO A 372 19.21 1.53 -11.27
N LEU A 373 17.93 1.16 -11.41
CA LEU A 373 17.50 0.05 -12.27
C LEU A 373 17.48 0.42 -13.77
N ALA A 374 17.37 1.70 -14.11
CA ALA A 374 17.34 2.19 -15.50
C ALA A 374 18.66 1.95 -16.25
N GLN A 375 19.78 1.80 -15.53
CA GLN A 375 21.13 1.62 -16.11
C GLN A 375 21.46 0.14 -16.41
N LEU A 376 20.56 -0.81 -16.13
CA LEU A 376 20.90 -2.23 -15.90
C LEU A 376 21.12 -3.15 -17.13
N ARG A 377 21.23 -2.68 -18.38
CA ARG A 377 21.46 -3.64 -19.52
C ARG A 377 22.75 -3.44 -20.32
N ARG A 378 23.17 -2.20 -20.59
CA ARG A 378 24.46 -1.93 -21.25
C ARG A 378 25.40 -1.11 -20.37
N GLU A 379 24.89 -0.03 -19.80
CA GLU A 379 25.66 0.87 -18.93
C GLU A 379 26.16 0.18 -17.66
N GLU A 380 25.36 -0.66 -16.98
CA GLU A 380 25.83 -1.42 -15.81
C GLU A 380 26.97 -2.38 -16.18
N ARG A 381 26.91 -3.02 -17.36
CA ARG A 381 27.98 -3.91 -17.81
C ARG A 381 29.29 -3.14 -18.02
N GLU A 382 29.22 -1.99 -18.70
CA GLU A 382 30.39 -1.12 -18.91
C GLU A 382 30.91 -0.58 -17.58
N ARG A 383 30.02 -0.09 -16.71
CA ARG A 383 30.34 0.37 -15.36
C ARG A 383 31.06 -0.71 -14.55
N LEU A 384 30.58 -1.96 -14.58
CA LEU A 384 31.21 -3.10 -13.92
C LEU A 384 32.57 -3.49 -14.53
N LEU A 385 32.76 -3.29 -15.84
CA LEU A 385 34.07 -3.48 -16.50
C LEU A 385 35.08 -2.42 -16.04
N GLU A 386 34.61 -1.20 -15.77
CA GLU A 386 35.40 -0.08 -15.27
C GLU A 386 35.42 0.01 -13.73
N MET A 387 34.97 -1.03 -13.02
CA MET A 387 34.81 -0.99 -11.56
C MET A 387 36.12 -0.70 -10.85
N GLU A 388 37.22 -1.36 -11.23
CA GLU A 388 38.53 -1.13 -10.65
C GLU A 388 38.96 0.34 -10.80
N ALA A 389 38.84 0.90 -12.01
CA ALA A 389 39.21 2.28 -12.29
C ALA A 389 38.35 3.29 -11.49
N ASN A 390 37.06 3.01 -11.32
CA ASN A 390 36.18 3.86 -10.53
C ASN A 390 36.48 3.80 -9.03
N LEU A 391 36.77 2.60 -8.49
CA LEU A 391 37.16 2.47 -7.08
C LEU A 391 38.50 3.15 -6.81
N HIS A 392 39.45 3.10 -7.75
CA HIS A 392 40.75 3.76 -7.63
C HIS A 392 40.69 5.30 -7.63
N LYS A 393 39.57 5.91 -8.05
CA LYS A 393 39.36 7.37 -7.89
C LYS A 393 39.26 7.79 -6.42
N ILE A 394 38.84 6.87 -5.55
CA ILE A 394 38.58 7.13 -4.12
C ILE A 394 39.61 6.39 -3.26
N VAL A 395 39.89 5.13 -3.57
CA VAL A 395 40.81 4.28 -2.80
C VAL A 395 42.18 4.27 -3.47
N VAL A 396 43.16 4.85 -2.78
CA VAL A 396 44.55 4.89 -3.25
C VAL A 396 45.28 3.60 -2.84
N GLY A 397 45.89 2.91 -3.81
CA GLY A 397 46.50 1.59 -3.61
C GLY A 397 45.46 0.47 -3.47
N GLN A 398 45.84 -0.61 -2.78
CA GLN A 398 45.01 -1.81 -2.57
C GLN A 398 44.57 -2.57 -3.84
N GLU A 399 45.39 -2.57 -4.89
CA GLU A 399 45.11 -3.15 -6.21
C GLU A 399 44.64 -4.60 -6.13
N GLU A 400 45.27 -5.41 -5.26
CA GLU A 400 44.88 -6.79 -5.04
C GLU A 400 43.46 -6.92 -4.46
N ALA A 401 43.13 -6.10 -3.45
CA ALA A 401 41.83 -6.11 -2.80
C ALA A 401 40.73 -5.63 -3.75
N ILE A 402 40.98 -4.52 -4.46
CA ILE A 402 40.04 -3.95 -5.43
C ILE A 402 39.80 -4.96 -6.57
N SER A 403 40.85 -5.55 -7.15
CA SER A 403 40.73 -6.57 -8.20
C SER A 403 39.94 -7.80 -7.73
N ALA A 404 40.19 -8.29 -6.51
CA ALA A 404 39.49 -9.45 -5.94
C ALA A 404 37.99 -9.17 -5.76
N VAL A 405 37.66 -7.99 -5.22
CA VAL A 405 36.28 -7.55 -5.01
C VAL A 405 35.55 -7.37 -6.33
N SER A 406 36.13 -6.61 -7.27
CA SER A 406 35.53 -6.36 -8.58
C SER A 406 35.26 -7.66 -9.35
N ARG A 407 36.20 -8.62 -9.31
CA ARG A 407 36.03 -9.92 -9.97
C ARG A 407 34.89 -10.74 -9.35
N ALA A 408 34.76 -10.73 -8.02
CA ALA A 408 33.69 -11.45 -7.33
C ALA A 408 32.31 -10.86 -7.62
N ILE A 409 32.20 -9.52 -7.62
CA ILE A 409 30.96 -8.81 -7.92
C ILE A 409 30.55 -9.05 -9.38
N ARG A 410 31.49 -8.95 -10.33
CA ARG A 410 31.22 -9.26 -11.75
C ARG A 410 30.68 -10.66 -11.94
N ARG A 411 31.27 -11.68 -11.28
CA ARG A 411 30.77 -13.07 -11.34
C ARG A 411 29.35 -13.19 -10.80
N SER A 412 29.05 -12.52 -9.68
CA SER A 412 27.71 -12.54 -9.10
C SER A 412 26.68 -11.87 -10.01
N ARG A 413 27.03 -10.72 -10.60
CA ARG A 413 26.15 -9.96 -11.50
C ARG A 413 25.95 -10.63 -12.85
N ALA A 414 26.92 -11.42 -13.32
CA ALA A 414 26.81 -12.27 -14.51
C ALA A 414 25.87 -13.49 -14.32
N GLY A 415 25.27 -13.68 -13.15
CA GLY A 415 24.36 -14.80 -12.88
C GLY A 415 25.06 -16.14 -12.69
N ILE A 416 26.38 -16.15 -12.49
CA ILE A 416 27.20 -17.36 -12.30
C ILE A 416 27.14 -17.84 -10.84
N LYS A 417 26.60 -17.02 -9.92
CA LYS A 417 26.49 -17.32 -8.48
C LYS A 417 25.07 -17.71 -8.09
N ASP A 418 24.95 -18.54 -7.05
CA ASP A 418 23.68 -18.82 -6.39
C ASP A 418 22.99 -17.53 -5.92
N LYS A 419 21.73 -17.34 -6.32
CA LYS A 419 20.90 -16.18 -5.97
C LYS A 419 20.53 -16.12 -4.49
N ARG A 420 20.67 -17.23 -3.77
CA ARG A 420 20.39 -17.30 -2.33
C ARG A 420 21.54 -16.72 -1.49
N ARG A 421 22.70 -16.43 -2.06
CA ARG A 421 23.86 -15.93 -1.29
C ARG A 421 24.06 -14.43 -1.46
N PRO A 422 24.73 -13.74 -0.51
CA PRO A 422 25.10 -12.34 -0.67
C PRO A 422 25.86 -12.11 -1.98
N ILE A 423 25.78 -10.91 -2.59
CA ILE A 423 26.46 -10.62 -3.87
C ILE A 423 27.97 -10.92 -3.78
N GLY A 424 28.60 -10.45 -2.70
CA GLY A 424 30.00 -10.70 -2.39
C GLY A 424 30.16 -10.91 -0.89
N SER A 425 31.11 -11.76 -0.53
CA SER A 425 31.49 -12.04 0.85
C SER A 425 33.00 -11.94 0.92
N PHE A 426 33.49 -11.01 1.72
CA PHE A 426 34.90 -10.62 1.73
C PHE A 426 35.42 -10.59 3.15
N LEU A 427 36.68 -11.00 3.33
CA LEU A 427 37.44 -10.80 4.57
C LEU A 427 38.62 -9.89 4.25
N PHE A 428 38.58 -8.65 4.76
CA PHE A 428 39.67 -7.69 4.57
C PHE A 428 40.72 -7.84 5.67
N LEU A 429 41.92 -8.25 5.29
CA LEU A 429 43.06 -8.42 6.19
C LEU A 429 43.94 -7.16 6.20
N GLY A 430 44.55 -6.84 7.35
CA GLY A 430 45.42 -5.67 7.52
C GLY A 430 45.15 -4.91 8.83
N PRO A 431 46.04 -4.01 9.26
CA PRO A 431 45.83 -3.19 10.45
C PRO A 431 44.72 -2.15 10.26
N THR A 432 44.30 -1.50 11.34
CA THR A 432 43.39 -0.35 11.27
C THR A 432 44.02 0.80 10.48
N GLY A 433 43.19 1.61 9.83
CA GLY A 433 43.66 2.78 9.06
C GLY A 433 44.18 2.50 7.64
N VAL A 434 44.34 1.24 7.21
CA VAL A 434 44.79 0.92 5.83
C VAL A 434 43.76 1.21 4.74
N GLY A 435 42.51 1.51 5.12
CA GLY A 435 41.44 1.87 4.18
C GLY A 435 40.36 0.80 3.97
N LYS A 436 40.23 -0.21 4.84
CA LYS A 436 39.17 -1.24 4.75
C LYS A 436 37.76 -0.63 4.74
N THR A 437 37.49 0.24 5.70
CA THR A 437 36.21 0.95 5.83
C THR A 437 35.96 1.89 4.65
N LEU A 438 37.02 2.54 4.14
CA LEU A 438 36.93 3.41 2.96
C LEU A 438 36.54 2.62 1.72
N LEU A 439 37.15 1.44 1.50
CA LEU A 439 36.79 0.55 0.39
C LEU A 439 35.33 0.07 0.51
N ALA A 440 34.85 -0.25 1.71
CA ALA A 440 33.44 -0.61 1.92
C ALA A 440 32.47 0.54 1.57
N ARG A 441 32.79 1.78 1.93
CA ARG A 441 32.01 2.98 1.55
C ARG A 441 32.03 3.23 0.04
N ALA A 442 33.20 3.15 -0.59
CA ALA A 442 33.35 3.30 -2.03
C ALA A 442 32.57 2.21 -2.79
N LEU A 443 32.49 0.99 -2.24
CA LEU A 443 31.65 -0.08 -2.80
C LEU A 443 30.16 0.21 -2.64
N ALA A 444 29.72 0.77 -1.51
CA ALA A 444 28.32 1.13 -1.30
C ALA A 444 27.88 2.19 -2.33
N GLU A 445 28.67 3.25 -2.50
CA GLU A 445 28.45 4.29 -3.51
C GLU A 445 28.48 3.71 -4.93
N PHE A 446 29.49 2.88 -5.25
CA PHE A 446 29.62 2.33 -6.59
C PHE A 446 28.48 1.36 -6.95
N LEU A 447 28.00 0.54 -6.00
CA LEU A 447 26.99 -0.48 -6.27
C LEU A 447 25.56 0.02 -6.13
N PHE A 448 25.33 0.96 -5.21
CA PHE A 448 23.99 1.39 -4.81
C PHE A 448 23.76 2.90 -5.02
N GLY A 449 24.78 3.66 -5.43
CA GLY A 449 24.66 5.11 -5.65
C GLY A 449 24.46 5.93 -4.37
N ASP A 450 24.74 5.33 -3.21
CA ASP A 450 24.66 6.00 -1.92
C ASP A 450 25.70 5.43 -0.94
N GLU A 451 26.65 6.26 -0.51
CA GLU A 451 27.60 5.96 0.55
C GLU A 451 26.93 5.52 1.87
N GLN A 452 25.70 5.98 2.14
CA GLN A 452 24.90 5.59 3.31
C GLN A 452 24.24 4.21 3.15
N ALA A 453 24.38 3.55 1.99
CA ALA A 453 24.04 2.14 1.83
C ALA A 453 25.09 1.20 2.45
N LEU A 454 25.73 1.64 3.55
CA LEU A 454 26.69 0.89 4.36
C LEU A 454 26.10 0.64 5.76
N ILE A 455 25.80 -0.62 6.06
CA ILE A 455 25.45 -1.08 7.41
C ILE A 455 26.77 -1.44 8.11
N GLN A 456 27.28 -0.53 8.93
CA GLN A 456 28.45 -0.78 9.77
C GLN A 456 28.02 -1.33 11.14
N ILE A 457 28.65 -2.42 11.57
CA ILE A 457 28.52 -2.99 12.91
C ILE A 457 29.92 -3.21 13.48
N ASP A 458 30.17 -2.59 14.63
CA ASP A 458 31.41 -2.77 15.38
C ASP A 458 31.35 -4.07 16.19
N MET A 459 32.23 -5.03 15.89
CA MET A 459 32.26 -6.32 16.56
C MET A 459 32.86 -6.26 17.97
N SER A 460 33.50 -5.17 18.35
CA SER A 460 33.92 -4.92 19.73
C SER A 460 32.72 -4.78 20.69
N GLU A 461 31.53 -4.40 20.19
CA GLU A 461 30.30 -4.43 21.00
C GLU A 461 29.74 -5.85 21.25
N TYR A 462 30.30 -6.86 20.58
CA TYR A 462 29.83 -8.25 20.57
C TYR A 462 30.86 -9.23 21.13
N MET A 463 31.79 -8.75 21.96
CA MET A 463 32.77 -9.58 22.67
C MET A 463 32.13 -10.57 23.66
N GLU A 464 30.99 -10.18 24.25
CA GLU A 464 30.32 -10.97 25.27
C GLU A 464 29.17 -11.80 24.70
N LYS A 465 28.96 -13.01 25.23
CA LYS A 465 27.99 -13.97 24.70
C LYS A 465 26.55 -13.42 24.63
N PHE A 466 26.12 -12.65 25.63
CA PHE A 466 24.76 -12.07 25.63
C PHE A 466 24.61 -10.89 24.67
N ALA A 467 25.70 -10.25 24.25
CA ALA A 467 25.63 -9.17 23.26
C ALA A 467 25.27 -9.73 21.87
N VAL A 468 25.63 -10.98 21.58
CA VAL A 468 25.35 -11.66 20.30
C VAL A 468 23.86 -11.68 19.97
N SER A 469 22.99 -11.86 20.97
CA SER A 469 21.54 -11.82 20.72
C SER A 469 21.06 -10.45 20.27
N ARG A 470 21.77 -9.35 20.53
CA ARG A 470 21.41 -8.02 20.01
C ARG A 470 21.53 -7.91 18.49
N LEU A 471 22.33 -8.75 17.83
CA LEU A 471 22.42 -8.77 16.36
C LEU A 471 21.11 -9.20 15.72
N ILE A 472 20.46 -10.21 16.29
CA ILE A 472 19.31 -10.92 15.71
C ILE A 472 17.99 -10.67 16.45
N GLY A 473 18.06 -10.12 17.66
CA GLY A 473 16.93 -9.93 18.58
C GLY A 473 17.10 -10.78 19.84
N ALA A 474 16.75 -10.22 21.01
CA ALA A 474 16.80 -10.98 22.25
C ALA A 474 15.79 -12.14 22.21
N PRO A 475 16.05 -13.28 22.87
CA PRO A 475 15.09 -14.38 22.97
C PRO A 475 13.92 -14.06 23.93
N PRO A 476 12.78 -14.78 23.84
CA PRO A 476 11.64 -14.55 24.71
C PRO A 476 12.01 -14.60 26.20
N GLY A 477 11.66 -13.54 26.94
CA GLY A 477 11.93 -13.42 28.39
C GLY A 477 13.16 -12.59 28.77
N TYR A 478 13.88 -12.02 27.80
CA TYR A 478 15.00 -11.11 28.03
C TYR A 478 14.63 -9.64 27.74
N VAL A 479 15.27 -8.69 28.42
CA VAL A 479 15.09 -7.25 28.17
C VAL A 479 15.54 -6.94 26.74
N GLY A 480 14.72 -6.18 25.99
CA GLY A 480 14.93 -5.93 24.56
C GLY A 480 14.34 -7.01 23.64
N TYR A 481 13.53 -7.95 24.16
CA TYR A 481 12.80 -8.92 23.32
C TYR A 481 11.94 -8.22 22.26
N GLU A 482 11.26 -7.13 22.61
CA GLU A 482 10.40 -6.39 21.68
C GLU A 482 11.19 -5.48 20.70
N GLU A 483 12.50 -5.34 20.91
CA GLU A 483 13.40 -4.64 20.00
C GLU A 483 14.00 -5.65 19.01
N GLY A 484 13.67 -5.52 17.72
CA GLY A 484 14.24 -6.36 16.67
C GLY A 484 15.78 -6.27 16.64
N GLY A 485 16.45 -7.28 16.06
CA GLY A 485 17.91 -7.32 16.01
C GLY A 485 18.52 -6.14 15.26
N GLN A 486 19.66 -5.65 15.74
CA GLN A 486 20.36 -4.50 15.13
C GLN A 486 20.77 -4.76 13.68
N LEU A 487 21.17 -5.99 13.35
CA LEU A 487 21.53 -6.37 11.98
C LEU A 487 20.27 -6.66 11.16
N THR A 488 19.34 -7.44 11.72
CA THR A 488 18.12 -7.86 11.01
C THR A 488 17.22 -6.69 10.66
N GLU A 489 17.02 -5.71 11.55
CA GLU A 489 16.19 -4.54 11.29
C GLU A 489 16.83 -3.59 10.27
N LYS A 490 18.16 -3.37 10.35
CA LYS A 490 18.87 -2.54 9.37
C LYS A 490 18.83 -3.18 7.97
N ILE A 491 19.01 -4.49 7.86
CA ILE A 491 18.85 -5.22 6.58
C ILE A 491 17.40 -5.16 6.10
N ARG A 492 16.42 -5.32 6.99
CA ARG A 492 15.00 -5.25 6.61
C ARG A 492 14.62 -3.90 6.01
N ARG A 493 15.16 -2.81 6.57
CA ARG A 493 14.97 -1.45 6.06
C ARG A 493 15.78 -1.21 4.78
N ARG A 494 16.97 -1.76 4.69
CA ARG A 494 17.91 -1.55 3.56
C ARG A 494 18.63 -2.85 3.14
N PRO A 495 17.94 -3.74 2.42
CA PRO A 495 18.46 -5.07 2.05
C PRO A 495 19.63 -4.97 1.07
N TYR A 496 19.58 -3.98 0.19
CA TYR A 496 20.62 -3.65 -0.77
C TYR A 496 21.62 -2.71 -0.14
N SER A 497 22.54 -3.27 0.63
CA SER A 497 23.57 -2.54 1.34
C SER A 497 24.86 -3.34 1.41
N VAL A 498 25.97 -2.64 1.64
CA VAL A 498 27.22 -3.26 2.08
C VAL A 498 27.11 -3.45 3.58
N VAL A 499 27.25 -4.69 4.07
CA VAL A 499 27.35 -4.96 5.50
C VAL A 499 28.83 -5.06 5.88
N LEU A 500 29.29 -4.12 6.70
CA LEU A 500 30.65 -4.10 7.23
C LEU A 500 30.64 -4.53 8.70
N LEU A 501 31.25 -5.66 8.98
CA LEU A 501 31.52 -6.16 10.31
C LEU A 501 32.97 -5.78 10.66
N ASP A 502 33.13 -4.69 11.41
CA ASP A 502 34.45 -4.14 11.73
C ASP A 502 35.07 -4.91 12.91
N GLU A 503 36.39 -5.11 12.91
CA GLU A 503 37.13 -5.82 13.97
C GLU A 503 36.57 -7.23 14.33
N ILE A 504 36.22 -8.05 13.32
CA ILE A 504 35.60 -9.37 13.53
C ILE A 504 36.39 -10.30 14.47
N GLU A 505 37.70 -10.10 14.61
CA GLU A 505 38.55 -10.83 15.55
C GLU A 505 38.21 -10.57 17.03
N LYS A 506 37.49 -9.48 17.33
CA LYS A 506 37.04 -9.13 18.69
C LYS A 506 35.72 -9.80 19.05
N ALA A 507 34.93 -10.24 18.08
CA ALA A 507 33.63 -10.85 18.31
C ALA A 507 33.73 -12.15 19.13
N HIS A 508 32.68 -12.43 19.90
CA HIS A 508 32.48 -13.75 20.49
C HIS A 508 32.35 -14.83 19.39
N PRO A 509 32.88 -16.05 19.57
CA PRO A 509 32.79 -17.14 18.58
C PRO A 509 31.38 -17.45 18.06
N ASP A 510 30.35 -17.27 18.90
CA ASP A 510 28.94 -17.50 18.51
C ASP A 510 28.46 -16.57 17.38
N VAL A 511 29.09 -15.40 17.18
CA VAL A 511 28.79 -14.51 16.05
C VAL A 511 29.07 -15.22 14.73
N PHE A 512 30.13 -16.02 14.63
CA PHE A 512 30.48 -16.72 13.40
C PHE A 512 29.42 -17.73 12.98
N ASN A 513 28.67 -18.33 13.90
CA ASN A 513 27.56 -19.23 13.57
C ASN A 513 26.44 -18.50 12.82
N ILE A 514 26.12 -17.28 13.26
CA ILE A 514 25.13 -16.42 12.60
C ILE A 514 25.67 -16.00 11.23
N LEU A 515 26.95 -15.64 11.14
CA LEU A 515 27.57 -15.26 9.88
C LEU A 515 27.61 -16.41 8.88
N LEU A 516 27.84 -17.65 9.30
CA LEU A 516 27.78 -18.82 8.41
C LEU A 516 26.41 -18.93 7.75
N GLN A 517 25.32 -18.74 8.50
CA GLN A 517 23.96 -18.74 7.95
C GLN A 517 23.80 -17.65 6.88
N VAL A 518 24.28 -16.43 7.17
CA VAL A 518 24.23 -15.30 6.22
C VAL A 518 25.07 -15.59 4.97
N LEU A 519 26.26 -16.16 5.13
CA LEU A 519 27.20 -16.40 4.04
C LEU A 519 26.75 -17.57 3.13
N GLU A 520 26.09 -18.58 3.70
CA GLU A 520 25.65 -19.78 2.98
C GLU A 520 24.25 -19.66 2.38
N GLU A 521 23.31 -19.09 3.14
CA GLU A 521 21.90 -19.03 2.79
C GLU A 521 21.40 -17.62 2.46
N GLY A 522 22.25 -16.60 2.65
CA GLY A 522 21.87 -15.19 2.46
C GLY A 522 20.64 -14.81 3.27
N ARG A 523 20.44 -15.47 4.42
CA ARG A 523 19.26 -15.31 5.26
C ARG A 523 19.64 -15.28 6.71
N LEU A 524 18.89 -14.50 7.47
CA LEU A 524 19.00 -14.45 8.91
C LEU A 524 17.58 -14.48 9.49
N THR A 525 17.34 -15.34 10.47
CA THR A 525 16.05 -15.42 11.16
C THR A 525 16.17 -14.71 12.50
N ASP A 526 15.31 -13.73 12.75
CA ASP A 526 15.25 -13.05 14.04
C ASP A 526 14.64 -13.94 15.13
N SER A 527 14.71 -13.49 16.38
CA SER A 527 14.15 -14.23 17.53
C SER A 527 12.62 -14.37 17.50
N PHE A 528 11.92 -13.64 16.64
CA PHE A 528 10.49 -13.76 16.38
C PHE A 528 10.17 -14.79 15.27
N GLY A 529 11.18 -15.38 14.63
CA GLY A 529 11.00 -16.31 13.53
C GLY A 529 10.83 -15.64 12.17
N ARG A 530 11.03 -14.32 12.07
CA ARG A 530 10.93 -13.58 10.82
C ARG A 530 12.29 -13.62 10.11
N SER A 531 12.28 -14.03 8.85
CA SER A 531 13.49 -14.10 8.04
C SER A 531 13.74 -12.78 7.31
N VAL A 532 14.98 -12.32 7.31
CA VAL A 532 15.51 -11.31 6.38
C VAL A 532 16.44 -11.97 5.38
N SER A 533 16.46 -11.49 4.13
CA SER A 533 17.27 -12.02 3.03
C SER A 533 17.88 -10.92 2.18
#